data_AF-A0A3D2G5A2-F1
#
_entry.id   AF-A0A3D2G5A2-F1
#
_cell.length_a   1.000
_cell.length_b   1.000
_cell.length_c   1.000
_cell.angle_alpha   90.00
_cell.angle_beta   90.00
_cell.angle_gamma   90.00
#
_symmetry.space_group_name_H-M   'P 1'
#
loop_
_entity.id
_entity.type
_entity.pdbx_description
1 polymer ?
#
loop_
_entity_poly.entity_id
_entity_poly.type
_entity_poly.pdbx_seq_one_letter_code
_entity_poly.pdbx_strand_id
1 'polypeptide(L)' 'MQDYRQMTYVDQFPIAMAYVPWQQNCNMYENLDEAFLVGTIFPVLNKPFKGGEKCR' A
#
# COMPACT_ATOMS: atom_id res chain seq x y z
N MET A 1 -19.41 9.36 -11.81
CA MET A 1 -18.40 8.35 -12.17
C MET A 1 -18.22 8.45 -13.68
N GLN A 2 -17.06 8.89 -14.17
CA GLN A 2 -16.87 9.02 -15.62
C GLN A 2 -16.74 7.61 -16.23
N ASP A 3 -17.51 7.33 -17.28
CA ASP A 3 -17.50 6.03 -17.96
C ASP A 3 -16.29 5.96 -18.92
N TYR A 4 -15.16 5.52 -18.38
CA TYR A 4 -13.88 5.39 -19.09
C TYR A 4 -13.93 4.38 -20.25
N ARG A 5 -15.02 3.60 -20.38
CA ARG A 5 -15.18 2.63 -21.47
C ARG A 5 -15.36 3.25 -22.86
N GLN A 6 -15.63 4.56 -22.93
CA GLN A 6 -15.81 5.28 -24.19
C GLN A 6 -14.53 6.00 -24.68
N MET A 7 -13.37 5.76 -24.06
CA MET A 7 -12.10 6.32 -24.52
C MET A 7 -11.61 5.56 -25.76
N THR A 8 -11.62 6.23 -26.91
CA THR A 8 -11.25 5.69 -28.24
C THR A 8 -9.81 5.15 -28.35
N TYR A 9 -9.00 5.31 -27.31
CA TYR A 9 -7.59 4.93 -27.23
C TYR A 9 -7.26 4.24 -25.91
N VAL A 10 -8.24 3.60 -25.26
CA VAL A 10 -8.01 2.89 -23.98
C VAL A 10 -6.91 1.82 -24.11
N ASP A 11 -6.83 1.18 -25.28
CA ASP A 11 -5.82 0.17 -25.61
C ASP A 11 -4.41 0.76 -25.82
N GLN A 12 -4.29 2.08 -25.95
CA GLN A 12 -3.01 2.79 -26.05
C GLN A 12 -2.47 3.20 -24.69
N PHE A 13 -3.27 3.10 -23.62
CA PHE A 13 -2.75 3.32 -22.28
C PHE A 13 -1.84 2.17 -21.90
N PRO A 14 -0.69 2.45 -21.24
CA PRO A 14 0.06 1.39 -20.60
C PRO A 14 -0.86 0.65 -19.63
N ILE A 15 -0.81 -0.69 -19.67
CA ILE A 15 -1.45 -1.54 -18.65
C ILE A 15 -1.03 -0.95 -17.29
N ALA A 16 -2.02 -0.60 -16.48
CA ALA A 16 -1.82 0.14 -15.24
C ALA A 16 -0.57 -0.39 -14.49
N MET A 17 0.48 0.44 -14.46
CA MET A 17 1.73 0.07 -13.80
C MET A 17 1.53 0.29 -12.31
N ALA A 18 1.19 -0.79 -11.59
CA ALA A 18 1.29 -0.76 -10.14
C ALA A 18 2.77 -0.80 -9.77
N TYR A 19 3.30 0.30 -9.23
CA TYR A 19 4.62 0.29 -8.62
C TYR A 19 4.56 -0.63 -7.39
N VAL A 20 5.22 -1.79 -7.47
CA VAL A 20 5.40 -2.67 -6.32
C VAL A 20 6.67 -2.21 -5.60
N PRO A 21 6.57 -1.58 -4.42
CA PRO A 21 7.74 -1.17 -3.68
C PRO A 21 8.56 -2.40 -3.27
N TRP A 22 9.88 -2.35 -3.50
CA TRP A 22 10.78 -3.34 -2.94
C TRP A 22 10.86 -3.17 -1.42
N GLN A 23 10.33 -4.14 -0.67
CA GLN A 23 10.34 -4.11 0.79
C GLN A 23 11.60 -4.78 1.33
N GLN A 24 12.30 -4.08 2.22
CA GLN A 24 13.44 -4.61 2.98
C GLN A 24 12.98 -4.95 4.42
N ASN A 25 13.70 -5.84 5.09
CA ASN A 25 13.47 -6.23 6.49
C ASN A 25 12.06 -6.82 6.74
N CYS A 26 11.70 -7.85 5.97
CA CYS A 26 10.43 -8.57 6.04
C CYS A 26 10.34 -9.57 7.22
N ASN A 27 10.90 -9.21 8.37
CA ASN A 27 10.71 -9.99 9.59
C ASN A 27 9.24 -9.90 9.99
N MET A 28 8.66 -11.02 10.40
CA MET A 28 7.26 -11.08 10.83
C MET A 28 7.18 -10.95 12.35
N TYR A 29 6.02 -10.58 12.86
CA TYR A 29 5.74 -10.75 14.28
C TYR A 29 5.82 -12.24 14.66
N GLU A 30 6.50 -12.55 15.77
CA GLU A 30 6.51 -13.90 16.34
C GLU A 30 5.13 -14.31 16.87
N ASN A 31 4.36 -13.34 17.38
CA ASN A 31 2.99 -13.52 17.83
C ASN A 31 1.99 -12.97 16.79
N LEU A 32 1.18 -13.86 16.22
CA LEU A 32 0.19 -13.48 15.19
C LEU A 32 -1.03 -12.73 15.76
N ASP A 33 -1.38 -12.93 17.03
CA ASP A 33 -2.45 -12.18 17.68
C ASP A 33 -2.07 -10.70 17.81
N GLU A 34 -0.79 -10.41 18.11
CA GLU A 34 -0.27 -9.04 18.10
C GLU A 34 -0.34 -8.41 16.71
N ALA A 35 0.10 -9.13 15.67
CA ALA A 35 0.01 -8.67 14.29
C ALA A 35 -1.43 -8.36 13.87
N PHE A 36 -2.39 -9.20 14.30
CA PHE A 36 -3.80 -9.01 14.02
C PHE A 36 -4.35 -7.74 14.69
N LEU A 37 -3.99 -7.49 15.95
CA LEU A 37 -4.40 -6.29 16.69
C LEU A 37 -3.84 -5.00 16.07
N VAL A 38 -2.59 -5.03 15.60
CA VAL A 38 -1.93 -3.86 14.97
C VAL A 38 -2.40 -3.65 13.53
N GLY A 39 -2.83 -4.71 12.84
CA GLY A 39 -3.25 -4.65 11.43
C GLY A 39 -2.12 -4.76 10.43
N THR A 40 -0.95 -5.27 10.83
CA THR A 40 0.17 -5.59 9.95
C THR A 40 0.97 -6.78 10.48
N ILE A 41 1.38 -7.69 9.60
CA ILE A 41 2.26 -8.81 9.95
C ILE A 41 3.74 -8.41 10.06
N PHE A 42 4.09 -7.23 9.55
CA PHE A 42 5.45 -6.71 9.53
C PHE A 42 5.62 -5.65 10.61
N PRO A 43 6.45 -5.87 11.64
CA PRO A 43 6.71 -4.88 12.70
C PRO A 43 7.25 -3.56 12.15
N VAL A 44 8.02 -3.60 11.05
CA VAL A 44 8.56 -2.39 10.42
C VAL A 44 7.47 -1.43 9.92
N LEU A 45 6.26 -1.94 9.64
CA LEU A 45 5.11 -1.16 9.18
C LEU A 45 4.22 -0.66 10.34
N ASN A 46 4.44 -1.09 11.57
CA ASN A 46 3.77 -0.56 12.75
C ASN A 46 4.34 0.83 13.09
N LYS A 47 3.95 1.84 12.32
CA LYS A 47 4.36 3.23 12.50
C LYS A 47 3.34 3.98 13.36
N PRO A 48 3.78 4.89 14.24
CA PRO A 48 2.87 5.73 14.99
C PRO A 48 2.02 6.56 14.03
N PHE A 49 0.72 6.63 14.27
CA PHE A 49 -0.16 7.51 13.51
C PHE A 49 0.12 8.97 13.90
N LYS A 50 0.80 9.71 13.03
CA LYS A 50 1.14 11.12 13.25
C LYS A 50 0.05 12.10 12.83
N GLY A 51 -1.15 11.62 12.47
CA GLY A 51 -2.33 12.48 12.24
C GLY A 51 -2.07 13.72 11.40
N GLY A 52 -1.72 13.55 10.13
CA GLY A 52 -1.65 14.68 9.18
C GLY A 52 -0.60 15.75 9.50
N GLU A 53 0.39 15.47 10.35
CA GLU A 53 1.61 16.28 10.41
C GLU A 53 2.16 16.40 8.97
N LYS A 54 2.08 17.62 8.43
CA LYS A 54 2.65 17.94 7.13
C LYS A 54 4.12 17.50 7.19
N CYS A 55 4.58 16.70 6.22
CA CYS A 55 6.01 16.49 6.02
C CYS A 55 6.68 17.87 6.03
N ARG A 56 7.53 18.14 7.03
CA ARG A 56 8.26 19.39 7.15
C ARG A 56 9.59 19.28 6.43
#